data_AF-A0A0F4RE05-F1
#
_entry.id   AF-A0A0F4RE05-F1
#
_cell.length_a   1.000
_cell.length_b   1.000
_cell.length_c   1.000
_cell.angle_alpha   90.00
_cell.angle_beta   90.00
_cell.angle_gamma   90.00
#
_symmetry.space_group_name_H-M   'P 1'
#
loop_
_entity.id
_entity.type
_entity.pdbx_description
1 polymer ?
#
loop_
_entity_poly.entity_id
_entity_poly.type
_entity_poly.pdbx_seq_one_letter_code
_entity_poly.pdbx_strand_id
1 'polypeptide(L)'
;MPYHIAGGSNDPRVDLKHSEILEPIDGAYKKLELIDSSQDGKYAVTFNSGNSGRPVDPTHMPTRLRRKGNEGRPLFDIDNMWGGGLLVTERFKEIVESFEPGVH
;
A
#
# COMPACT_ATOMS: atom_id res chain seq x y z
N MET A 1 -2.47 23.19 -13.49
CA MET A 1 -1.58 23.24 -12.30
C MET A 1 -2.27 22.44 -11.19
N PRO A 2 -2.04 21.13 -11.05
CA PRO A 2 -2.58 20.39 -9.92
C PRO A 2 -1.67 20.63 -8.70
N TYR A 3 -2.22 21.25 -7.66
CA TYR A 3 -1.53 21.40 -6.38
C TYR A 3 -1.60 20.07 -5.62
N HIS A 4 -0.46 19.53 -5.21
CA HIS A 4 -0.38 18.42 -4.27
C HIS A 4 -0.39 18.99 -2.85
N ILE A 5 -1.44 18.72 -2.07
CA ILE A 5 -1.49 19.00 -0.63
C ILE A 5 -1.21 17.67 0.08
N ALA A 6 0.03 17.45 0.48
CA ALA A 6 0.38 16.42 1.45
C ALA A 6 0.81 17.11 2.74
N GLY A 7 0.05 16.92 3.82
CA GLY A 7 0.36 17.41 5.16
C GLY A 7 -0.63 18.45 5.68
N GLY A 8 -1.59 18.00 6.48
CA GLY A 8 -2.36 18.85 7.39
C GLY A 8 -1.87 18.62 8.82
N SER A 9 -1.91 19.66 9.66
CA SER A 9 -1.69 19.51 11.10
C SER A 9 -2.75 18.56 11.66
N ASN A 10 -2.33 17.54 12.44
CA ASN A 10 -3.29 16.65 13.10
C ASN A 10 -4.23 17.50 13.98
N ASP A 11 -5.55 17.40 13.77
CA ASP A 11 -6.53 18.05 14.63
C ASP A 11 -6.39 17.44 16.05
N PRO A 12 -6.11 18.24 17.09
CA PRO A 12 -5.90 17.73 18.44
C PRO A 12 -7.15 17.05 19.05
N ARG A 13 -8.32 17.18 18.42
CA ARG A 13 -9.55 16.46 18.78
C ARG A 13 -9.67 15.09 18.11
N VAL A 14 -8.88 14.81 17.08
CA VAL A 14 -8.80 13.50 16.46
C VAL A 14 -7.88 12.65 17.32
N ASP A 15 -8.47 11.67 18.00
CA ASP A 15 -7.72 10.67 18.75
C ASP A 15 -6.86 9.86 17.77
N LEU A 16 -5.55 10.13 17.76
CA LEU A 16 -4.57 9.39 16.95
C LEU A 16 -4.49 7.90 17.35
N LYS A 17 -5.21 7.44 18.39
CA LYS A 17 -5.43 6.01 18.70
C LYS A 17 -6.20 5.24 17.63
N HIS A 18 -6.52 5.84 16.49
CA HIS A 18 -7.20 5.18 15.38
C HIS A 18 -6.32 4.92 14.17
N SER A 19 -5.02 5.21 14.23
CA SER A 19 -4.10 4.80 13.17
C SER A 19 -3.85 3.30 13.23
N GLU A 20 -4.16 2.62 12.14
CA GLU A 20 -3.75 1.25 11.87
C GLU A 20 -2.54 1.27 10.93
N ILE A 21 -1.61 0.35 11.15
CA ILE A 21 -0.53 0.05 10.21
C ILE A 21 -0.53 -1.45 9.96
N LEU A 22 -0.49 -1.82 8.68
CA LEU A 22 -0.26 -3.18 8.23
C LEU A 22 1.21 -3.36 7.87
N GLU A 23 1.96 -4.03 8.75
CA GLU A 23 3.41 -4.25 8.59
C GLU A 23 3.69 -5.63 7.99
N PRO A 24 4.53 -5.75 6.96
CA PRO A 24 4.97 -7.06 6.47
C PRO A 24 5.86 -7.77 7.49
N ILE A 25 5.64 -9.07 7.69
CA ILE A 25 6.41 -9.87 8.68
C ILE A 25 7.34 -10.93 8.08
N ASP A 26 7.22 -11.23 6.79
CA ASP A 26 8.01 -12.27 6.11
C ASP A 26 9.25 -11.73 5.37
N GLY A 27 9.50 -10.42 5.43
CA GLY A 27 10.74 -9.79 4.95
C GLY A 27 10.95 -9.81 3.43
N ALA A 28 10.01 -10.38 2.66
CA ALA A 28 10.05 -10.44 1.20
C ALA A 28 10.05 -9.04 0.57
N TYR A 29 9.38 -8.08 1.22
CA TYR A 29 9.23 -6.71 0.74
C TYR A 29 10.54 -5.95 0.48
N LYS A 30 11.65 -6.34 1.12
CA LYS A 30 12.97 -5.70 0.91
C LYS A 30 13.56 -5.98 -0.47
N LYS A 31 12.97 -6.93 -1.19
CA LYS A 31 13.34 -7.32 -2.56
C LYS A 31 12.30 -6.82 -3.58
N LEU A 32 11.40 -5.92 -3.18
CA LEU A 32 10.45 -5.34 -4.13
C LEU A 32 11.20 -4.48 -5.13
N GLU A 33 10.96 -4.78 -6.39
CA GLU A 33 11.49 -4.04 -7.53
C GLU A 33 10.33 -3.52 -8.38
N LEU A 34 10.62 -2.52 -9.22
CA LEU A 34 9.68 -2.09 -10.24
C LEU A 34 9.73 -3.04 -11.42
N ILE A 35 8.60 -3.21 -12.11
CA ILE A 35 8.57 -3.91 -13.40
C ILE A 35 9.44 -3.17 -14.43
N ASP A 36 9.42 -1.83 -14.41
CA ASP A 36 10.26 -0.98 -15.25
C ASP A 36 10.81 0.21 -14.45
N SER A 37 12.10 0.15 -14.12
CA SER A 37 12.81 1.21 -13.40
C SER A 37 13.49 2.24 -14.33
N SER A 38 13.43 2.04 -15.65
CA SER A 38 14.14 2.88 -16.62
C SER A 38 13.50 4.27 -16.77
N GLN A 39 12.20 4.39 -16.48
CA GLN A 39 11.41 5.61 -16.62
C GLN A 39 11.79 6.71 -15.62
N ASP A 40 12.32 6.33 -14.45
CA ASP A 40 12.54 7.25 -13.32
C ASP A 40 14.02 7.61 -13.14
N GLY A 41 14.88 7.33 -14.12
CA GLY A 41 16.27 7.81 -14.15
C GLY A 41 17.13 7.37 -12.95
N LYS A 42 16.74 6.28 -12.25
CA LYS A 42 17.37 5.71 -11.04
C LYS A 42 17.22 6.52 -9.74
N TYR A 43 16.51 7.64 -9.72
CA TYR A 43 16.40 8.50 -8.54
C TYR A 43 14.94 8.82 -8.25
N ALA A 44 14.51 8.57 -7.01
CA ALA A 44 13.22 8.96 -6.41
C ALA A 44 12.07 7.93 -6.39
N VAL A 45 12.36 6.64 -6.52
CA VAL A 45 11.40 5.61 -6.12
C VAL A 45 11.88 4.95 -4.83
N THR A 46 11.17 5.16 -3.73
CA THR A 46 11.43 4.41 -2.49
C THR A 46 10.93 2.98 -2.65
N PHE A 47 11.81 2.10 -3.15
CA PHE A 47 11.53 0.66 -3.36
C PHE A 47 11.14 -0.04 -2.06
N ASN A 48 11.86 0.30 -1.00
CA ASN A 48 11.65 -0.23 0.35
C ASN A 48 10.45 0.40 1.04
N SER A 49 9.49 0.99 0.34
CA SER A 49 8.27 1.48 0.96
C SER A 49 7.08 1.46 0.04
N GLY A 50 7.06 0.71 -1.07
CA GLY A 50 5.91 0.57 -1.99
C GLY A 50 5.40 1.85 -2.68
N ASN A 51 5.75 3.03 -2.17
CA ASN A 51 5.31 4.35 -2.60
C ASN A 51 6.07 4.80 -3.86
N SER A 52 5.98 4.01 -4.92
CA SER A 52 6.60 4.32 -6.20
C SER A 52 5.67 5.06 -7.15
N GLY A 53 4.35 4.90 -6.99
CA GLY A 53 3.37 5.28 -8.02
C GLY A 53 3.57 4.52 -9.33
N ARG A 54 4.31 3.40 -9.30
CA ARG A 54 4.69 2.57 -10.44
C ARG A 54 4.34 1.10 -10.18
N PRO A 55 4.04 0.32 -11.23
CA PRO A 55 3.87 -1.12 -11.10
C PRO A 55 5.12 -1.78 -10.49
N VAL A 56 4.90 -2.62 -9.47
CA VAL A 56 5.94 -3.39 -8.77
C VAL A 56 5.86 -4.86 -9.20
N ASP A 57 7.01 -5.54 -9.20
CA ASP A 57 7.05 -6.99 -9.45
C ASP A 57 6.41 -7.75 -8.27
N PRO A 58 5.34 -8.53 -8.52
CA PRO A 58 4.64 -9.25 -7.45
C PRO A 58 5.42 -10.44 -6.87
N THR A 59 6.53 -10.86 -7.49
CA THR A 59 7.32 -12.05 -7.10
C THR A 59 7.79 -12.02 -5.65
N HIS A 60 8.00 -10.82 -5.11
CA HIS A 60 8.48 -10.61 -3.75
C HIS A 60 7.47 -9.88 -2.85
N MET A 61 6.19 -9.88 -3.25
CA MET A 61 5.12 -9.32 -2.42
C MET A 61 4.95 -10.10 -1.11
N PRO A 62 4.78 -9.39 0.02
CA PRO A 62 4.47 -10.02 1.28
C PRO A 62 3.21 -10.88 1.21
N THR A 63 3.30 -12.05 1.82
CA THR A 63 2.15 -12.97 1.96
C THR A 63 1.51 -12.87 3.35
N ARG A 64 2.21 -12.25 4.30
CA ARG A 64 1.76 -12.10 5.68
C ARG A 64 2.00 -10.70 6.19
N LEU A 65 0.92 -10.09 6.68
CA LEU A 65 0.92 -8.78 7.32
C LEU A 65 0.54 -8.93 8.79
N ARG A 66 1.09 -8.07 9.63
CA ARG A 66 0.69 -7.89 11.03
C ARG A 66 0.05 -6.52 11.17
N ARG A 67 -1.17 -6.50 11.69
CA ARG A 67 -1.84 -5.28 12.12
C ARG A 67 -1.22 -4.76 13.42
N LYS A 68 -0.99 -3.45 13.47
CA LYS A 68 -0.56 -2.71 14.65
C LYS A 68 -1.47 -1.50 14.83
N GLY A 69 -2.10 -1.41 16.00
CA GLY A 69 -3.21 -0.49 16.25
C GLY A 69 -4.54 -1.06 15.76
N ASN A 70 -5.63 -0.69 16.45
CA ASN A 70 -7.01 -1.15 16.17
C ASN A 70 -7.21 -2.68 16.17
N GLU A 71 -6.35 -3.48 16.81
CA GLU A 71 -6.35 -4.96 16.72
C GLU A 71 -7.69 -5.61 17.12
N GLY A 72 -8.49 -4.96 17.96
CA GLY A 72 -9.81 -5.43 18.38
C GLY A 72 -10.98 -5.03 17.46
N ARG A 73 -10.72 -4.34 16.35
CA ARG A 73 -11.74 -3.94 15.37
C ARG A 73 -11.74 -4.90 14.16
N PRO A 74 -12.82 -4.99 13.37
CA PRO A 74 -12.76 -5.65 12.08
C PRO A 74 -11.70 -5.02 11.15
N LEU A 75 -11.26 -5.77 10.15
CA LEU A 75 -10.52 -5.21 9.01
C LEU A 75 -11.49 -4.46 8.10
N PHE A 76 -11.00 -3.44 7.42
CA PHE A 76 -11.76 -2.75 6.38
C PHE A 76 -11.74 -3.56 5.08
N ASP A 77 -12.74 -3.36 4.22
CA ASP A 77 -12.77 -4.01 2.90
C ASP A 77 -11.63 -3.54 1.98
N ILE A 78 -11.14 -2.33 2.23
CA ILE A 78 -10.01 -1.68 1.58
C ILE A 78 -9.19 -1.01 2.67
N ASP A 79 -7.92 -1.39 2.78
CA ASP A 79 -6.98 -0.79 3.72
C ASP A 79 -5.72 -0.32 3.01
N ASN A 80 -5.12 0.76 3.50
CA ASN A 80 -3.82 1.19 3.01
C ASN A 80 -2.76 0.26 3.61
N MET A 81 -2.19 -0.58 2.77
CA MET A 81 -0.99 -1.30 3.15
C MET A 81 0.18 -0.32 3.22
N TRP A 82 1.19 -0.69 4.01
CA TRP A 82 2.51 -0.08 3.93
C TRP A 82 2.91 0.15 2.47
N GLY A 83 3.11 1.42 2.13
CA GLY A 83 3.59 1.80 0.82
C GLY A 83 2.58 2.09 -0.26
N GLY A 84 1.37 2.52 0.10
CA GLY A 84 0.42 3.05 -0.88
C GLY A 84 -0.18 1.98 -1.79
N GLY A 85 0.17 0.71 -1.57
CA GLY A 85 -0.61 -0.43 -2.05
C GLY A 85 -1.89 -0.57 -1.24
N LEU A 86 -2.91 -1.15 -1.85
CA LEU A 86 -4.18 -1.45 -1.18
C LEU A 86 -4.20 -2.93 -0.79
N LEU A 87 -4.53 -3.21 0.48
CA LEU A 87 -5.02 -4.51 0.88
C LEU A 87 -6.53 -4.52 0.67
N VAL A 88 -7.02 -5.46 -0.13
CA VAL A 88 -8.44 -5.56 -0.48
C VAL A 88 -8.95 -6.96 -0.22
N THR A 89 -10.27 -7.08 0.00
CA THR A 89 -10.92 -8.39 0.08
C THR A 89 -10.89 -9.11 -1.28
N GLU A 90 -10.98 -10.44 -1.25
CA GLU A 90 -11.12 -11.25 -2.47
C GLU A 90 -12.33 -10.82 -3.29
N ARG A 91 -13.45 -10.50 -2.62
CA ARG A 91 -14.65 -10.02 -3.29
C ARG A 91 -14.43 -8.70 -4.04
N PHE A 92 -13.68 -7.77 -3.45
CA PHE A 92 -13.32 -6.53 -4.13
C PHE A 92 -12.48 -6.84 -5.38
N LYS A 93 -11.47 -7.70 -5.26
CA LYS A 93 -10.64 -8.13 -6.39
C LYS A 93 -11.49 -8.72 -7.52
N GLU A 94 -12.38 -9.66 -7.21
CA GLU A 94 -13.28 -10.26 -8.21
C GLU A 94 -14.12 -9.23 -8.96
N ILE A 95 -14.62 -8.21 -8.25
CA ILE A 95 -15.40 -7.12 -8.87
C ILE A 95 -14.51 -6.36 -9.85
N VAL A 96 -13.31 -5.95 -9.45
CA VAL A 96 -12.40 -5.20 -10.32
C VAL A 96 -11.98 -6.05 -11.53
N GLU A 97 -11.60 -7.31 -11.33
CA GLU A 97 -11.25 -8.25 -12.40
C GLU A 97 -12.39 -8.48 -13.39
N SER A 98 -13.66 -8.36 -12.96
CA SER A 98 -14.81 -8.48 -13.86
C SER A 98 -14.93 -7.31 -14.85
N PHE A 99 -14.40 -6.14 -14.49
CA PHE A 99 -14.36 -4.95 -15.35
C PHE A 99 -13.05 -4.84 -16.13
N GLU A 100 -11.92 -5.24 -15.54
CA GLU A 100 -10.58 -5.09 -16.12
C GLU A 100 -9.71 -6.36 -15.93
N PRO A 101 -9.97 -7.45 -16.67
CA PRO A 101 -9.28 -8.71 -16.45
C PRO A 101 -7.75 -8.61 -16.65
N GLY A 102 -6.98 -9.02 -15.65
CA GLY A 102 -5.52 -9.17 -15.74
C GLY A 102 -4.72 -7.87 -15.81
N VAL A 103 -5.30 -6.74 -15.39
CA VAL A 103 -4.65 -5.43 -15.39
C VAL A 103 -3.89 -5.14 -14.09
N HIS A 104 -4.21 -5.84 -13.00
CA HIS A 104 -3.76 -5.53 -11.63
C HIS A 104 -2.68 -6.47 -11.09
#